data_AF-A0A1C4ZXV7-F1
#
_entry.id   AF-A0A1C4ZXV7-F1
#
_cell.length_a   1.000
_cell.length_b   1.000
_cell.length_c   1.000
_cell.angle_alpha   90.00
_cell.angle_beta   90.00
_cell.angle_gamma   90.00
#
_symmetry.space_group_name_H-M   'P 1'
#
loop_
_entity.id
_entity.type
_entity.pdbx_description
1 polymer ?
#
loop_
_entity_poly.entity_id
_entity_poly.type
_entity_poly.pdbx_seq_one_letter_code
_entity_poly.pdbx_strand_id
1 'polypeptide(L)'
;MSVGTVVDWLAAVALVSGALLSLAAGIGVLRFPDVLDRMHAATKPQVLGVLLLLVGLALRLRTAADLGMIVLVGVFQLATAPVAAQMIGRAAYRSGRVDRSLLDVDELAEHRPEEGDSRPERDGSRPERGEQRRGGSRSGPGE
;
A
#
# COMPACT_ATOMS: atom_id res chain seq x y z
N MET A 1 41.94 16.84 -6.77
CA MET A 1 40.53 17.17 -6.42
C MET A 1 40.51 17.62 -4.97
N SER A 2 39.91 18.77 -4.66
CA SER A 2 39.81 19.21 -3.26
C SER A 2 38.86 18.28 -2.50
N VAL A 3 39.14 18.01 -1.22
CA VAL A 3 38.27 17.18 -0.37
C VAL A 3 36.85 17.77 -0.28
N GLY A 4 36.72 19.10 -0.30
CA GLY A 4 35.43 19.78 -0.32
C GLY A 4 34.59 19.41 -1.54
N THR A 5 35.20 19.43 -2.73
CA THR A 5 34.52 19.07 -4.00
C THR A 5 33.99 17.63 -3.98
N VAL A 6 34.75 16.69 -3.39
CA VAL A 6 34.30 15.29 -3.28
C VAL A 6 33.08 15.19 -2.37
N VAL A 7 33.07 15.90 -1.25
CA VAL A 7 31.92 15.92 -0.33
C VAL A 7 30.69 16.57 -0.96
N ASP A 8 30.87 17.64 -1.73
CA ASP A 8 29.75 18.27 -2.45
C ASP A 8 29.11 17.32 -3.46
N TRP A 9 29.91 16.57 -4.23
CA TRP A 9 29.39 15.55 -5.14
C TRP A 9 28.67 14.42 -4.40
N LEU A 10 29.23 13.95 -3.29
CA LEU A 10 28.61 12.90 -2.48
C LEU A 10 27.25 13.34 -1.92
N ALA A 11 27.18 14.58 -1.42
CA ALA A 11 25.95 15.18 -0.93
C ALA A 11 24.92 15.36 -2.06
N ALA A 12 25.33 15.81 -3.24
CA ALA A 12 24.44 15.98 -4.38
C ALA A 12 23.82 14.65 -4.82
N VAL A 13 24.62 13.59 -4.92
CA VAL A 13 24.14 12.24 -5.26
C VAL A 13 23.17 11.74 -4.19
N ALA A 14 23.51 11.88 -2.91
CA ALA A 14 22.64 11.46 -1.81
C ALA A 14 21.29 12.20 -1.85
N LEU A 15 21.28 13.51 -2.07
CA LEU A 15 20.06 14.31 -2.14
C LEU A 15 19.18 13.93 -3.33
N VAL A 16 19.77 13.77 -4.52
CA VAL A 16 19.02 13.41 -5.74
C VAL A 16 18.44 12.00 -5.62
N SER A 17 19.24 11.03 -5.20
CA SER A 17 18.77 9.66 -4.98
C SER A 17 17.69 9.61 -3.89
N GLY A 18 17.85 10.36 -2.79
CA GLY A 18 16.85 10.45 -1.72
C GLY A 18 15.52 11.03 -2.21
N ALA A 19 15.56 12.09 -3.02
CA ALA A 19 14.37 12.69 -3.62
C ALA A 19 13.65 11.74 -4.59
N LEU A 20 14.39 11.02 -5.45
CA LEU A 20 13.83 10.03 -6.37
C LEU A 20 13.16 8.88 -5.64
N LEU A 21 13.76 8.39 -4.54
CA LEU A 21 13.16 7.35 -3.71
C LEU A 21 11.89 7.83 -3.00
N SER A 22 11.87 9.08 -2.54
CA SER A 22 10.67 9.65 -1.92
C SER A 22 9.54 9.82 -2.94
N LEU A 23 9.87 10.22 -4.18
CA LEU A 23 8.90 10.24 -5.28
C LEU A 23 8.38 8.83 -5.59
N ALA A 24 9.27 7.83 -5.67
CA ALA A 24 8.89 6.44 -5.90
C ALA A 24 7.97 5.90 -4.79
N ALA A 25 8.21 6.28 -3.53
CA ALA A 25 7.32 5.95 -2.42
C ALA A 25 5.92 6.55 -2.60
N GLY A 26 5.83 7.83 -2.98
CA GLY A 26 4.57 8.50 -3.28
C GLY A 26 3.82 7.84 -4.44
N ILE A 27 4.53 7.47 -5.51
CA ILE A 27 3.96 6.72 -6.64
C ILE A 27 3.48 5.33 -6.17
N GLY A 28 4.23 4.65 -5.30
CA GLY A 28 3.85 3.36 -4.73
C GLY A 28 2.50 3.43 -3.99
N VAL A 29 2.27 4.47 -3.20
CA VAL A 29 0.97 4.68 -2.53
C VAL A 29 -0.18 4.78 -3.53
N LEU A 30 0.04 5.42 -4.67
CA LEU A 30 -1.00 5.65 -5.69
C LEU A 30 -1.22 4.45 -6.63
N ARG A 31 -0.19 3.62 -6.84
CA ARG A 31 -0.19 2.55 -7.87
C ARG A 31 -0.80 1.24 -7.38
N PHE A 32 -0.54 0.83 -6.13
CA PHE A 32 -1.01 -0.46 -5.64
C PHE A 32 -2.49 -0.38 -5.26
N PRO A 33 -3.33 -1.41 -5.49
CA PRO A 33 -4.74 -1.41 -5.11
C PRO A 33 -4.99 -1.89 -3.66
N ASP A 34 -4.15 -2.79 -3.14
CA ASP A 34 -4.24 -3.34 -1.78
C ASP A 34 -3.49 -2.48 -0.75
N VAL A 35 -4.05 -2.32 0.45
CA VAL A 35 -3.49 -1.49 1.53
C VAL A 35 -2.17 -2.07 2.08
N LEU A 36 -2.05 -3.39 2.17
CA LEU A 36 -0.83 -4.04 2.67
C LEU A 36 0.33 -3.89 1.67
N ASP A 37 0.03 -4.07 0.39
CA ASP A 37 1.00 -3.87 -0.69
C ASP A 37 1.42 -2.40 -0.81
N ARG A 38 0.48 -1.45 -0.67
CA ARG A 38 0.78 -0.01 -0.58
C ARG A 38 1.72 0.29 0.57
N MET A 39 1.46 -0.27 1.75
CA MET A 39 2.28 -0.02 2.93
C MET A 39 3.69 -0.53 2.74
N HIS A 40 3.88 -1.77 2.27
CA HIS A 40 5.22 -2.31 2.04
C HIS A 40 5.96 -1.66 0.89
N ALA A 41 5.28 -1.38 -0.22
CA ALA A 41 5.90 -0.78 -1.41
C ALA A 41 6.24 0.70 -1.21
N ALA A 42 5.49 1.43 -0.39
CA ALA A 42 5.78 2.84 -0.12
C ALA A 42 6.78 3.03 1.03
N THR A 43 6.67 2.28 2.12
CA THR A 43 7.50 2.53 3.32
C THR A 43 8.98 2.21 3.11
N LYS A 44 9.31 1.13 2.38
CA LYS A 44 10.70 0.72 2.11
C LYS A 44 11.51 1.80 1.38
N PRO A 45 11.08 2.28 0.19
CA PRO A 45 11.78 3.37 -0.49
C PRO A 45 11.70 4.69 0.27
N GLN A 46 10.62 4.98 1.01
CA GLN A 46 10.49 6.23 1.77
C GLN A 46 11.53 6.34 2.89
N VAL A 47 11.70 5.29 3.71
CA VAL A 47 12.67 5.30 4.81
C VAL A 47 14.09 5.45 4.27
N LEU A 48 14.42 4.73 3.19
CA LEU A 48 15.72 4.85 2.52
C LEU A 48 15.90 6.27 1.95
N GLY A 49 14.89 6.83 1.30
CA GLY A 49 14.91 8.16 0.69
C GLY A 49 15.17 9.27 1.71
N VAL A 50 14.45 9.25 2.84
CA VAL A 50 14.66 10.21 3.93
C VAL A 50 16.04 10.06 4.54
N LEU A 51 16.53 8.83 4.78
CA LEU A 51 17.87 8.62 5.31
C LEU A 51 18.94 9.21 4.40
N LEU A 52 18.84 9.03 3.09
CA LEU A 52 19.75 9.61 2.10
C LEU A 52 19.69 11.15 2.11
N LEU A 53 18.49 11.74 2.24
CA LEU A 53 18.34 13.19 2.35
C LEU A 53 19.02 13.74 3.61
N LEU A 54 18.84 13.08 4.76
CA LEU A 54 19.46 13.48 6.02
C LEU A 54 20.99 13.37 5.96
N VAL A 55 21.54 12.32 5.34
CA VAL A 55 22.98 12.18 5.12
C VAL A 55 23.51 13.28 4.20
N GLY A 56 22.85 13.54 3.07
CA GLY A 56 23.24 14.62 2.16
C GLY A 56 23.21 16.00 2.84
N LEU A 57 22.22 16.24 3.69
CA LEU A 57 22.09 17.46 4.47
C LEU A 57 23.17 17.57 5.55
N ALA A 58 23.51 16.49 6.25
CA ALA A 58 24.57 16.48 7.27
C ALA A 58 25.97 16.70 6.68
N LEU A 59 26.20 16.27 5.43
CA LEU A 59 27.46 16.52 4.72
C LEU A 59 27.65 17.99 4.34
N ARG A 60 26.52 18.69 4.05
CA ARG A 60 26.46 20.10 3.66
C ARG A 60 26.41 21.05 4.85
N LEU A 61 25.55 20.74 5.82
CA LEU A 61 25.35 21.50 7.05
C LEU A 61 26.22 20.90 8.13
N ARG A 62 27.37 21.54 8.39
CA ARG A 62 28.36 21.08 9.38
C ARG A 62 28.25 21.80 10.73
N THR A 63 27.16 22.52 10.97
CA THR A 63 26.91 23.22 12.23
C THR A 63 26.33 22.26 13.27
N ALA A 64 26.75 22.37 14.54
CA ALA A 64 26.24 21.53 15.62
C ALA A 64 24.70 21.62 15.79
N ALA A 65 24.12 22.82 15.59
CA ALA A 65 22.68 23.02 15.63
C ALA A 65 21.94 22.27 14.51
N ASP A 66 22.49 22.30 13.28
CA ASP A 66 21.90 21.61 12.13
C ASP A 66 21.94 20.09 12.32
N LEU A 67 23.07 19.55 12.79
CA LEU A 67 23.18 18.12 13.09
C LEU A 67 22.16 17.69 14.15
N GLY A 68 21.96 18.48 15.20
CA GLY A 68 20.93 18.22 16.21
C GLY A 68 19.53 18.15 15.61
N MET A 69 19.19 19.08 14.72
CA MET A 69 17.90 19.10 14.04
C MET A 69 17.73 17.93 13.07
N ILE A 70 18.77 17.57 12.31
CA ILE A 70 18.76 16.40 11.40
C ILE A 70 18.48 15.11 12.16
N VAL A 71 19.16 14.91 13.30
CA VAL A 71 18.95 13.74 14.16
C VAL A 71 17.53 13.73 14.71
N LEU A 72 17.04 14.88 15.19
CA LEU A 72 15.68 15.01 15.71
C LEU A 72 14.64 14.64 14.66
N VAL A 73 14.78 15.18 13.44
CA VAL A 73 13.91 14.85 12.29
C VAL A 73 13.96 13.36 11.97
N GLY A 74 15.16 12.75 11.94
CA GLY A 74 15.33 11.32 11.70
C GLY A 74 14.61 10.45 12.74
N VAL A 75 14.75 10.77 14.03
CA VAL A 75 14.08 10.06 15.13
C VAL A 75 12.57 10.20 15.03
N PHE A 76 12.06 11.42 14.86
CA PHE A 76 10.61 11.65 14.72
C PHE A 76 10.03 10.95 13.50
N GLN A 77 10.76 10.93 12.38
CA GLN A 77 10.30 10.24 11.17
C GLN A 77 10.23 8.72 11.37
N LEU A 78 11.25 8.14 12.01
CA LEU A 78 11.30 6.71 12.35
C LEU A 78 10.27 6.32 13.41
N ALA A 79 9.85 7.23 14.29
CA ALA A 79 8.76 6.97 15.23
C ALA A 79 7.38 7.11 14.57
N THR A 80 7.22 8.11 13.70
CA THR A 80 5.93 8.41 13.06
C THR A 80 5.54 7.34 12.04
N ALA A 81 6.50 6.83 11.26
CA ALA A 81 6.21 5.87 10.20
C ALA A 81 5.62 4.53 10.71
N PRO A 82 6.16 3.86 11.75
CA PRO A 82 5.58 2.66 12.34
C PRO A 82 4.23 2.89 12.98
N VAL A 83 4.05 4.02 13.68
CA VAL A 83 2.76 4.36 14.33
C VAL A 83 1.68 4.57 13.27
N ALA A 84 1.97 5.33 12.23
CA ALA A 84 1.06 5.52 11.10
C ALA A 84 0.75 4.18 10.41
N ALA A 85 1.78 3.36 10.17
CA ALA A 85 1.62 2.03 9.59
C ALA A 85 0.70 1.14 10.44
N GLN A 86 0.90 1.07 11.75
CA GLN A 86 0.05 0.28 12.65
C GLN A 86 -1.40 0.79 12.69
N MET A 87 -1.61 2.11 12.69
CA MET A 87 -2.95 2.69 12.65
C MET A 87 -3.67 2.38 11.33
N ILE A 88 -2.97 2.54 10.20
CA ILE A 88 -3.52 2.24 8.87
C ILE A 88 -3.83 0.74 8.76
N GLY A 89 -2.95 -0.14 9.22
CA GLY A 89 -3.19 -1.59 9.22
C GLY A 89 -4.45 -1.99 10.02
N ARG A 90 -4.61 -1.44 11.24
CA ARG A 90 -5.82 -1.69 12.05
C ARG A 90 -7.09 -1.14 11.40
N ALA A 91 -7.01 0.03 10.76
CA ALA A 91 -8.14 0.65 10.07
C ALA A 91 -8.51 -0.11 8.78
N ALA A 92 -7.53 -0.58 8.03
CA ALA A 92 -7.71 -1.38 6.82
C ALA A 92 -8.44 -2.69 7.14
N TYR A 93 -7.95 -3.42 8.14
CA TYR A 93 -8.56 -4.68 8.57
C TYR A 93 -10.00 -4.48 9.09
N ARG A 94 -10.25 -3.41 9.85
CA ARG A 94 -11.60 -3.11 10.38
C ARG A 94 -12.59 -2.60 9.33
N SER A 95 -12.13 -1.99 8.26
CA SER A 95 -13.00 -1.44 7.20
C SER A 95 -13.38 -2.48 6.14
N GLY A 96 -12.94 -3.74 6.26
CA GLY A 96 -13.24 -4.80 5.30
C GLY A 96 -12.60 -4.60 3.92
N ARG A 97 -11.66 -3.65 3.79
CA ARG A 97 -10.95 -3.34 2.53
C ARG A 97 -9.69 -4.18 2.32
N VAL A 98 -9.49 -5.20 3.14
CA VAL A 98 -8.42 -6.18 2.95
C VAL A 98 -8.99 -7.29 2.07
N ASP A 99 -8.42 -7.46 0.88
CA ASP A 99 -8.90 -8.47 -0.05
C ASP A 99 -8.43 -9.85 0.44
N ARG A 100 -9.34 -10.60 1.08
CA ARG A 100 -9.05 -11.92 1.64
C ARG A 100 -8.56 -12.93 0.60
N SER A 101 -8.80 -12.65 -0.69
CA SER A 101 -8.32 -13.47 -1.81
C SER A 101 -6.82 -13.36 -2.08
N LEU A 102 -6.14 -12.33 -1.54
CA LEU A 102 -4.70 -12.12 -1.64
C LEU A 102 -3.92 -12.60 -0.40
N LEU A 103 -4.62 -13.03 0.65
CA LEU A 103 -4.04 -13.55 1.87
C LEU A 103 -3.87 -15.08 1.76
N ASP A 104 -2.62 -15.55 1.70
CA ASP A 104 -2.30 -16.99 1.69
C ASP A 104 -2.58 -17.64 3.06
N VAL A 105 -2.40 -16.87 4.15
CA VAL A 105 -2.68 -17.28 5.53
C VAL A 105 -3.26 -16.09 6.32
N ASP A 106 -4.45 -16.25 6.90
CA ASP A 106 -5.08 -15.28 7.82
C ASP A 106 -5.27 -15.90 9.21
N GLU A 107 -4.18 -15.94 10.01
CA GLU A 107 -4.24 -16.41 11.41
C GLU A 107 -5.05 -15.49 12.33
N LEU A 108 -5.34 -14.25 11.89
CA LEU A 108 -6.11 -13.30 12.68
C LEU A 108 -7.62 -13.59 12.59
N ALA A 109 -8.09 -14.10 11.45
CA ALA A 109 -9.46 -14.59 11.29
C ALA A 109 -9.73 -15.81 12.17
N GLU A 110 -8.74 -16.69 12.36
CA GLU A 110 -8.86 -17.90 13.18
C GLU A 110 -9.11 -17.58 14.68
N HIS A 111 -8.81 -16.36 15.12
CA HIS A 111 -9.00 -15.90 16.50
C HIS A 111 -10.18 -14.91 16.67
N ARG A 112 -10.97 -14.65 15.63
CA ARG A 112 -12.26 -13.95 15.76
C ARG A 112 -13.42 -14.90 15.47
N PRO A 113 -14.36 -15.09 16.42
CA PRO A 113 -15.62 -15.77 16.08
C PRO A 113 -16.34 -14.95 15.00
N GLU A 114 -16.88 -15.65 14.01
CA GLU A 114 -17.46 -15.12 12.77
C GLU A 114 -18.44 -13.96 13.03
N GLU A 115 -18.02 -12.72 12.76
CA GLU A 115 -18.94 -11.61 12.52
C GLU A 115 -19.11 -11.46 11.00
N GLY A 116 -20.14 -12.14 10.50
CA GLY A 116 -20.95 -11.68 9.36
C GLY A 116 -20.27 -11.69 8.00
N ASP A 117 -20.41 -12.83 7.32
CA ASP A 117 -20.44 -12.93 5.86
C ASP A 117 -21.44 -11.88 5.29
N SER A 118 -20.95 -10.69 4.98
CA SER A 118 -21.64 -9.72 4.12
C SER A 118 -21.01 -9.80 2.74
N ARG A 119 -21.12 -10.98 2.09
CA ARG A 119 -20.99 -11.08 0.64
C ARG A 119 -22.06 -10.18 0.02
N PRO A 120 -21.72 -9.21 -0.85
CA PRO A 120 -22.70 -8.81 -1.84
C PRO A 120 -22.88 -10.04 -2.74
N GLU A 121 -24.01 -10.74 -2.58
CA GLU A 121 -24.55 -11.68 -3.55
C GLU A 121 -24.48 -11.03 -4.94
N ARG A 122 -23.45 -11.37 -5.71
CA ARG A 122 -23.52 -11.30 -7.17
C ARG A 122 -24.16 -12.61 -7.64
N ASP A 123 -25.44 -12.77 -7.30
CA ASP A 123 -26.32 -13.69 -8.03
C ASP A 123 -26.84 -12.97 -9.27
N GLY A 124 -26.82 -13.66 -10.41
CA GLY A 124 -27.34 -13.13 -11.66
C GLY A 124 -26.72 -13.67 -12.95
N SER A 125 -25.72 -14.55 -12.90
CA SER A 125 -25.43 -15.43 -14.04
C SER A 125 -26.47 -16.55 -14.07
N ARG A 126 -27.62 -16.29 -14.67
CA ARG A 126 -28.56 -17.34 -15.12
C ARG A 126 -28.02 -17.93 -16.43
N PRO A 127 -27.64 -19.22 -16.42
CA PRO A 127 -27.90 -20.02 -17.59
C PRO A 127 -28.70 -21.29 -17.25
N GLU A 128 -29.58 -21.62 -18.19
CA GLU A 128 -30.13 -22.95 -18.49
C GLU A 128 -31.30 -23.49 -17.64
N ARG A 129 -32.48 -23.46 -18.24
CA ARG A 129 -33.43 -24.57 -18.17
C ARG A 129 -33.74 -25.05 -19.58
N GLY A 130 -33.01 -26.07 -20.00
CA GLY A 130 -33.37 -26.90 -21.15
C GLY A 130 -34.56 -27.80 -20.83
N GLU A 131 -35.41 -27.92 -21.85
CA GLU A 131 -36.22 -29.08 -22.22
C GLU A 131 -37.09 -29.79 -21.17
N GLN A 132 -38.41 -29.64 -21.34
CA GLN A 132 -39.29 -30.80 -21.26
C GLN A 132 -40.28 -30.83 -22.43
N ARG A 133 -40.07 -31.85 -23.26
CA ARG A 133 -40.81 -32.23 -24.46
C ARG A 133 -42.21 -32.77 -24.14
N ARG A 134 -43.01 -32.84 -25.21
CA ARG A 134 -44.25 -33.64 -25.44
C ARG A 134 -45.50 -32.94 -24.91
N GLY A 135 -46.60 -32.82 -25.63
CA GLY A 135 -47.07 -33.35 -26.91
C GLY A 135 -48.58 -33.09 -26.88
N GLY A 136 -49.14 -32.41 -27.86
CA GLY A 136 -49.95 -33.12 -28.86
C GLY A 136 -51.35 -32.51 -28.96
N SER A 137 -51.75 -32.25 -30.22
CA SER A 137 -53.10 -32.38 -30.76
C SER A 137 -54.24 -31.59 -30.11
N ARG A 138 -54.74 -30.57 -30.83
CA ARG A 138 -56.06 -30.56 -31.52
C ARG A 138 -56.30 -29.15 -32.06
N SER A 139 -56.32 -28.98 -33.39
CA SER A 139 -57.55 -28.84 -34.20
C SER A 139 -58.21 -27.46 -34.02
N GLY A 140 -58.28 -26.66 -35.10
CA GLY A 140 -59.17 -25.46 -35.19
C GLY A 140 -60.66 -25.84 -35.24
N PRO A 141 -61.58 -25.07 -35.85
CA PRO A 141 -61.50 -23.72 -36.46
C PRO A 141 -62.70 -22.79 -36.06
N GLY A 142 -62.78 -21.57 -36.65
CA GLY A 142 -63.95 -20.68 -36.64
C GLY A 142 -64.06 -19.81 -35.38
N GLU A 143 -64.38 -18.52 -35.40
CA GLU A 143 -65.08 -17.67 -36.37
C GLU A 143 -64.47 -16.26 -36.40
#